data_AF-A0A3R6LMF6-F1
#
_entry.id   AF-A0A3R6LMF6-F1
#
_cell.length_a   1.000
_cell.length_b   1.000
_cell.length_c   1.000
_cell.angle_alpha   90.00
_cell.angle_beta   90.00
_cell.angle_gamma   90.00
#
_symmetry.space_group_name_H-M   'P 1'
#
loop_
_entity.id
_entity.type
_entity.pdbx_description
1 polymer ?
#
loop_
_entity_poly.entity_id
_entity_poly.type
_entity_poly.pdbx_seq_one_letter_code
_entity_poly.pdbx_strand_id
1 'polypeptide(L)' 'MHLCRICYRLRKAALLLTNTGKKVSAISKETGFSNTDYFCKTFKRMYSLTPTEYRNVKK' A
#
# COMPACT_ATOMS: atom_id res chain seq x y z
N MET A 1 15.80 6.00 -16.33
CA MET A 1 14.41 5.67 -15.92
C MET A 1 14.40 5.26 -14.43
N HIS A 2 14.20 6.18 -13.50
CA HIS A 2 14.26 5.87 -12.04
C HIS A 2 12.93 6.07 -11.27
N LEU A 3 11.79 6.16 -11.96
CA LEU A 3 10.50 6.47 -11.32
C LEU A 3 9.60 5.25 -11.01
N CYS A 4 10.05 4.01 -11.21
CA CYS A 4 9.18 2.82 -11.06
C CYS A 4 9.35 2.03 -9.75
N ARG A 5 10.13 2.50 -8.76
CA ARG A 5 10.30 1.77 -7.49
C ARG A 5 9.08 1.87 -6.57
N ILE A 6 8.47 3.05 -6.49
CA ILE A 6 7.31 3.29 -5.61
C ILE A 6 6.07 2.57 -6.13
N CYS A 7 5.79 2.65 -7.44
CA CYS A 7 4.64 1.98 -8.07
C CYS A 7 4.68 0.45 -7.88
N TYR A 8 5.85 -0.17 -7.98
CA TYR A 8 6.01 -1.61 -7.72
C TYR A 8 5.69 -1.97 -6.26
N ARG A 9 6.23 -1.21 -5.29
CA ARG A 9 5.97 -1.43 -3.87
C ARG A 9 4.49 -1.25 -3.53
N LEU A 10 3.84 -0.26 -4.13
CA LEU A 10 2.41 -0.01 -3.95
C LEU A 10 1.53 -1.11 -4.55
N ARG A 11 1.87 -1.64 -5.74
CA ARG A 11 1.18 -2.82 -6.30
C ARG A 11 1.32 -4.04 -5.39
N LYS A 12 2.52 -4.28 -4.86
CA LYS A 12 2.75 -5.36 -3.88
C LYS A 12 1.93 -5.15 -2.61
N ALA A 13 1.85 -3.91 -2.11
CA ALA A 13 1.05 -3.57 -0.94
C ALA A 13 -0.45 -3.81 -1.19
N ALA A 14 -0.96 -3.43 -2.36
CA ALA A 14 -2.35 -3.64 -2.75
C ALA A 14 -2.70 -5.14 -2.79
N LEU A 15 -1.81 -5.97 -3.37
CA LEU A 15 -1.95 -7.43 -3.36
C LEU A 15 -1.99 -7.99 -1.93
N LEU A 16 -1.12 -7.52 -1.05
CA LEU A 16 -1.09 -7.95 0.35
C LEU A 16 -2.34 -7.51 1.10
N LEU A 17 -2.88 -6.32 0.83
CA LEU A 17 -4.10 -5.81 1.47
C LEU A 17 -5.34 -6.65 1.13
N THR A 18 -5.40 -7.20 -0.08
CA THR A 18 -6.53 -8.04 -0.53
C THR A 18 -6.34 -9.52 -0.21
N ASN A 19 -5.11 -10.03 -0.34
CA ASN A 19 -4.83 -11.45 -0.10
C ASN A 19 -4.61 -11.76 1.38
N THR A 20 -4.24 -10.78 2.21
CA THR A 20 -3.89 -11.01 3.61
C THR A 20 -4.72 -10.15 4.55
N GLY A 21 -4.96 -10.68 5.75
CA GLY A 21 -5.61 -9.95 6.83
C GLY A 21 -4.70 -8.96 7.56
N LYS A 22 -3.44 -8.78 7.13
CA LYS A 22 -2.40 -8.02 7.85
C LYS A 22 -2.78 -6.55 8.03
N LYS A 23 -2.31 -5.93 9.11
CA LYS A 23 -2.47 -4.49 9.36
C LYS A 23 -1.66 -3.67 8.36
N VAL A 24 -2.15 -2.48 8.01
CA VAL A 24 -1.49 -1.55 7.07
C VAL A 24 -0.04 -1.25 7.47
N SER A 25 0.25 -1.09 8.77
CA SER A 25 1.61 -0.86 9.28
C SER A 25 2.56 -2.02 8.97
N ALA A 26 2.10 -3.27 9.07
CA ALA A 26 2.89 -4.44 8.72
C ALA A 26 3.18 -4.51 7.21
N ILE A 27 2.16 -4.23 6.39
CA ILE A 27 2.28 -4.23 4.93
C ILE A 27 3.23 -3.10 4.46
N SER A 28 3.15 -1.92 5.07
CA SER A 28 4.08 -0.80 4.85
C SER A 28 5.53 -1.25 5.08
N LYS A 29 5.82 -1.88 6.23
CA LYS A 29 7.17 -2.39 6.53
C LYS A 29 7.61 -3.47 5.54
N GLU A 30 6.72 -4.42 5.22
CA GLU A 30 6.99 -5.55 4.30
C GLU A 30 7.24 -5.10 2.84
N THR A 31 6.67 -3.97 2.44
CA THR A 31 6.87 -3.37 1.11
C THR A 31 8.02 -2.37 1.05
N GLY A 32 8.73 -2.17 2.17
CA GLY A 32 9.94 -1.34 2.25
C GLY A 32 9.65 0.14 2.46
N PHE A 33 8.48 0.50 3.00
CA PHE A 33 8.20 1.85 3.47
C PHE A 33 8.51 1.96 4.97
N SER A 34 9.44 2.87 5.30
CA SER A 34 9.82 3.17 6.69
C SER A 34 8.68 3.80 7.48
N ASN A 35 7.84 4.62 6.81
CA ASN A 35 6.76 5.37 7.44
C ASN A 35 5.40 4.97 6.85
N THR A 36 4.51 4.51 7.73
CA THR A 36 3.13 4.16 7.35
C THR A 36 2.33 5.39 6.92
N ASP A 37 2.56 6.56 7.51
CA ASP A 37 1.88 7.81 7.10
C ASP A 37 2.25 8.20 5.66
N TYR A 38 3.54 8.14 5.33
CA TYR A 38 4.02 8.37 3.97
C TYR A 38 3.43 7.35 2.99
N PHE A 39 3.46 6.07 3.37
CA PHE A 39 2.82 5.00 2.59
C PHE A 39 1.34 5.30 2.32
N CYS A 40 0.56 5.65 3.35
CA CYS A 40 -0.86 5.96 3.21
C CYS A 40 -1.09 7.15 2.27
N LYS A 41 -0.31 8.24 2.40
CA LYS A 41 -0.39 9.40 1.50
C LYS A 41 -0.07 9.03 0.06
N THR A 42 1.01 8.28 -0.17
CA THR A 42 1.41 7.85 -1.52
C THR A 42 0.41 6.85 -2.11
N PHE A 43 -0.08 5.90 -1.31
CA PHE A 43 -1.08 4.91 -1.73
C PHE A 43 -2.39 5.59 -2.11
N LYS A 44 -2.86 6.54 -1.28
CA LYS A 44 -4.02 7.37 -1.59
C LYS A 44 -3.82 8.20 -2.84
N ARG A 45 -2.63 8.75 -3.09
CA ARG A 45 -2.35 9.50 -4.33
C ARG A 45 -2.40 8.62 -5.58
N MET A 46 -2.03 7.34 -5.47
CA MET A 46 -1.97 6.40 -6.60
C MET A 46 -3.29 5.67 -6.87
N TYR A 47 -4.02 5.30 -5.81
CA TYR A 47 -5.27 4.53 -5.91
C TYR A 47 -6.51 5.35 -5.56
N SER A 48 -6.37 6.63 -5.22
CA SER A 48 -7.42 7.53 -4.72
C SER A 48 -8.16 7.03 -3.47
N LEU A 49 -7.68 5.95 -2.86
CA LEU A 49 -8.28 5.26 -1.73
C LEU A 49 -7.25 5.05 -0.63
N THR A 50 -7.68 5.07 0.63
CA THR A 50 -6.81 4.67 1.73
C THR A 50 -6.58 3.16 1.68
N PRO A 51 -5.44 2.64 2.16
CA PRO A 51 -5.18 1.19 2.17
C PRO A 51 -6.25 0.40 2.95
N THR A 52 -6.84 1.00 3.98
CA THR A 52 -7.96 0.42 4.73
C THR A 52 -9.24 0.37 3.89
N GLU A 53 -9.56 1.44 3.17
CA GLU A 53 -10.73 1.45 2.28
C GLU A 53 -10.57 0.54 1.07
N TYR A 54 -9.37 0.51 0.48
CA TYR A 54 -9.05 -0.42 -0.60
C TYR A 54 -9.29 -1.87 -0.19
N ARG A 55 -8.97 -2.22 1.07
CA ARG A 55 -9.26 -3.53 1.64
C ARG A 55 -10.76 -3.79 1.80
N ASN A 56 -11.54 -2.80 2.22
CA ASN A 56 -13.00 -2.97 2.37
C ASN A 56 -13.73 -3.09 1.02
N VAL A 57 -13.29 -2.35 0.00
CA VAL A 57 -13.89 -2.41 -1.36
C VAL A 57 -13.65 -3.76 -2.03
N LYS A 58 -12.54 -4.43 -1.72
CA LYS A 58 -12.12 -5.71 -2.32
C LYS A 58 -12.45 -6.94 -1.47
N LYS A 59 -13.12 -6.76 -0.32
CA LYS A 59 -13.50 -7.85 0.57
C LYS A 59 -14.83 -8.46 0.17
#